data_AF-A0A5C8ML14-F1
#
_entry.id   AF-A0A5C8ML14-F1
#
_cell.length_a   1.000
_cell.length_b   1.000
_cell.length_c   1.000
_cell.angle_alpha   90.00
_cell.angle_beta   90.00
_cell.angle_gamma   90.00
#
_symmetry.space_group_name_H-M   'P 1'
#
loop_
_entity.id
_entity.type
_entity.pdbx_description
1 polymer ?
#
loop_
_entity_poly.entity_id
_entity_poly.type
_entity_poly.pdbx_seq_one_letter_code
_entity_poly.pdbx_strand_id
1 'polypeptide(L)'
;PLSNDEFRNYVRQSVENALNQELSDQRFVSHFYYHPFDVTDTASYQQLKSLLQQLDEIYHVDGNRIFYLAMAPEFFGTITSRLKSEGLTATNGWKRLVIEKPFGHDLQSAQQLNEEIRQSFSENEIYRIDHYLGKEMVQNIEVIRFSNAIFEPLWNNRFISNIQITSSETLGVEDRGRYYDHSGALRDMVQNHMLQMVALLAMEPPIKLTTDDIRNEKIKVLRALRPISHEEVDQYFVRGQYGRGIVNGKEVVSYREENNVDPNSNTETFVAGKLMIDNFRWAGVPFYIRTGKRMTEKSTKIVVQFKDVPMNLY
;
A
#
# COMPACT_ATOMS: atom_id res chain seq x y z
N PRO A 1 -14.59 -12.70 24.89
CA PRO A 1 -13.40 -11.87 25.23
C PRO A 1 -12.26 -12.81 25.58
N LEU A 2 -11.04 -12.56 25.09
CA LEU A 2 -9.88 -13.39 25.41
C LEU A 2 -9.24 -12.95 26.74
N SER A 3 -8.63 -13.88 27.44
CA SER A 3 -7.68 -13.61 28.52
C SER A 3 -6.29 -13.26 27.95
N ASN A 4 -5.43 -12.66 28.79
CA ASN A 4 -4.04 -12.40 28.40
C ASN A 4 -3.29 -13.70 28.06
N ASP A 5 -3.53 -14.79 28.78
CA ASP A 5 -2.83 -16.05 28.55
C ASP A 5 -3.25 -16.72 27.23
N GLU A 6 -4.55 -16.67 26.91
CA GLU A 6 -5.05 -17.12 25.60
C GLU A 6 -4.46 -16.28 24.46
N PHE A 7 -4.44 -14.95 24.61
CA PHE A 7 -3.87 -14.07 23.58
C PHE A 7 -2.36 -14.30 23.40
N ARG A 8 -1.62 -14.44 24.48
CA ARG A 8 -0.19 -14.77 24.48
C ARG A 8 0.08 -16.11 23.79
N ASN A 9 -0.79 -17.10 23.98
CA ASN A 9 -0.69 -18.37 23.27
C ASN A 9 -0.90 -18.20 21.76
N TYR A 10 -1.86 -17.38 21.32
CA TYR A 10 -2.03 -17.06 19.91
C TYR A 10 -0.83 -16.33 19.31
N VAL A 11 -0.27 -15.35 20.02
CA VAL A 11 0.95 -14.64 19.59
C VAL A 11 2.11 -15.63 19.41
N ARG A 12 2.32 -16.52 20.39
CA ARG A 12 3.37 -17.55 20.30
C ARG A 12 3.19 -18.42 19.06
N GLN A 13 2.01 -19.03 18.88
CA GLN A 13 1.72 -19.89 17.73
C GLN A 13 1.90 -19.15 16.41
N SER A 14 1.45 -17.89 16.34
CA SER A 14 1.61 -17.06 15.14
C SER A 14 3.08 -16.85 14.78
N VAL A 15 3.93 -16.56 15.77
CA VAL A 15 5.36 -16.32 15.54
C VAL A 15 6.08 -17.61 15.19
N GLU A 16 5.78 -18.71 15.89
CA GLU A 16 6.39 -20.02 15.63
C GLU A 16 6.06 -20.53 14.22
N ASN A 17 4.80 -20.36 13.79
CA ASN A 17 4.38 -20.67 12.43
C ASN A 17 5.07 -19.78 11.38
N ALA A 18 5.28 -18.49 11.68
CA ALA A 18 5.95 -17.58 10.76
C ALA A 18 7.45 -17.87 10.62
N LEU A 19 8.10 -18.30 11.70
CA LEU A 19 9.53 -18.61 11.72
C LEU A 19 9.83 -20.07 11.37
N ASN A 20 8.82 -20.95 11.34
CA ASN A 20 8.94 -22.41 11.25
C ASN A 20 9.89 -22.99 12.32
N GLN A 21 9.87 -22.43 13.53
CA GLN A 21 10.66 -22.89 14.68
C GLN A 21 10.01 -22.47 16.00
N GLU A 22 10.35 -23.15 17.09
CA GLU A 22 9.89 -22.77 18.43
C GLU A 22 10.44 -21.41 18.87
N LEU A 23 9.63 -20.66 19.64
CA LEU A 23 10.03 -19.37 20.14
C LEU A 23 10.98 -19.52 21.33
N SER A 24 12.26 -19.21 21.11
CA SER A 24 13.31 -19.39 22.11
C SER A 24 13.22 -18.43 23.31
N ASP A 25 12.74 -17.20 23.13
CA ASP A 25 12.59 -16.22 24.21
C ASP A 25 11.12 -15.98 24.57
N GLN A 26 10.66 -16.68 25.61
CA GLN A 26 9.29 -16.52 26.11
C GLN A 26 9.02 -15.14 26.71
N ARG A 27 10.06 -14.34 27.04
CA ARG A 27 9.89 -12.95 27.50
C ARG A 27 9.25 -12.09 26.42
N PHE A 28 9.44 -12.41 25.13
CA PHE A 28 8.77 -11.67 24.07
C PHE A 28 7.26 -11.67 24.26
N VAL A 29 6.67 -12.85 24.48
CA VAL A 29 5.22 -13.03 24.63
C VAL A 29 4.70 -12.38 25.91
N SER A 30 5.49 -12.29 26.98
CA SER A 30 5.03 -11.68 28.24
C SER A 30 4.70 -10.19 28.12
N HIS A 31 5.21 -9.50 27.07
CA HIS A 31 4.91 -8.10 26.80
C HIS A 31 3.57 -7.88 26.06
N PHE A 32 2.86 -8.95 25.71
CA PHE A 32 1.56 -8.87 25.03
C PHE A 32 0.40 -8.91 26.02
N TYR A 33 -0.51 -7.96 25.86
CA TYR A 33 -1.72 -7.81 26.65
C TYR A 33 -2.91 -7.65 25.70
N TYR A 34 -4.04 -8.26 26.07
CA TYR A 34 -5.30 -8.14 25.35
C TYR A 34 -6.30 -7.35 26.17
N HIS A 35 -7.01 -6.45 25.49
CA HIS A 35 -8.11 -5.71 26.05
C HIS A 35 -9.31 -5.81 25.10
N PRO A 36 -10.46 -6.36 25.53
CA PRO A 36 -11.69 -6.27 24.76
C PRO A 36 -12.00 -4.79 24.51
N PHE A 37 -12.26 -4.43 23.26
CA PHE A 37 -12.39 -3.03 22.87
C PHE A 37 -13.51 -2.85 21.86
N ASP A 38 -14.51 -2.03 22.21
CA ASP A 38 -15.55 -1.58 21.28
C ASP A 38 -15.23 -0.14 20.85
N VAL A 39 -14.99 0.04 19.55
CA VAL A 39 -14.64 1.33 18.94
C VAL A 39 -15.74 2.39 19.07
N THR A 40 -16.98 1.96 19.32
CA THR A 40 -18.17 2.82 19.43
C THR A 40 -18.51 3.18 20.87
N ASP A 41 -17.91 2.54 21.86
CA ASP A 41 -18.15 2.76 23.28
C ASP A 41 -17.05 3.60 23.92
N THR A 42 -17.43 4.73 24.54
CA THR A 42 -16.48 5.62 25.23
C THR A 42 -15.84 4.97 26.45
N ALA A 43 -16.56 4.10 27.17
CA ALA A 43 -16.01 3.45 28.36
C ALA A 43 -14.82 2.54 28.01
N SER A 44 -14.88 1.86 26.87
CA SER A 44 -13.78 1.06 26.32
C SER A 44 -12.48 1.87 26.12
N TYR A 45 -12.55 3.13 25.67
CA TYR A 45 -11.36 4.00 25.54
C TYR A 45 -10.76 4.38 26.90
N GLN A 46 -11.58 4.65 27.90
CA GLN A 46 -11.11 4.98 29.25
C GLN A 46 -10.45 3.77 29.95
N GLN A 47 -11.01 2.58 29.74
CA GLN A 47 -10.39 1.33 30.20
C GLN A 47 -9.05 1.08 29.51
N LEU A 48 -8.99 1.24 28.18
CA LEU A 48 -7.75 1.13 27.42
C LEU A 48 -6.69 2.15 27.91
N LYS A 49 -7.09 3.40 28.13
CA LYS A 49 -6.20 4.44 28.66
C LYS A 49 -5.60 4.05 30.01
N SER A 50 -6.42 3.50 30.91
CA SER A 50 -5.98 3.05 32.23
C SER A 50 -4.97 1.90 32.13
N LEU A 51 -5.24 0.92 31.25
CA LEU A 51 -4.30 -0.15 30.96
C LEU A 51 -2.97 0.39 30.41
N LEU A 52 -3.02 1.31 29.44
CA LEU A 52 -1.80 1.89 28.86
C LEU A 52 -0.96 2.63 29.92
N GLN A 53 -1.57 3.36 30.85
CA GLN A 53 -0.87 4.03 31.94
C GLN A 53 -0.17 3.02 32.87
N GLN A 54 -0.84 1.92 33.22
CA GLN A 54 -0.24 0.84 34.02
C GLN A 54 0.95 0.21 33.29
N LEU A 55 0.82 -0.04 31.99
CA LEU A 55 1.91 -0.63 31.19
C LEU A 55 3.07 0.36 31.01
N ASP A 56 2.80 1.66 30.89
CA ASP A 56 3.82 2.71 30.85
C ASP A 56 4.68 2.69 32.14
N GLU A 57 4.06 2.49 33.30
CA GLU A 57 4.74 2.37 34.60
C GLU A 57 5.54 1.06 34.73
N ILE A 58 4.98 -0.07 34.29
CA ILE A 58 5.63 -1.39 34.37
C ILE A 58 6.88 -1.47 33.48
N TYR A 59 6.81 -0.91 32.27
CA TYR A 59 7.85 -1.05 31.25
C TYR A 59 8.72 0.20 31.05
N HIS A 60 8.42 1.30 31.74
CA HIS A 60 9.18 2.55 31.68
C HIS A 60 9.36 3.08 30.23
N VAL A 61 8.28 3.12 29.45
CA VAL A 61 8.32 3.48 28.01
C VAL A 61 8.06 4.96 27.71
N ASP A 62 7.97 5.80 28.74
CA ASP A 62 7.83 7.27 28.67
C ASP A 62 6.66 7.77 27.79
N GLY A 63 5.62 6.96 27.62
CA GLY A 63 4.44 7.31 26.83
C GLY A 63 4.68 7.36 25.32
N ASN A 64 5.71 6.68 24.81
CA ASN A 64 5.88 6.49 23.37
C ASN A 64 4.87 5.46 22.84
N ARG A 65 3.96 5.86 21.94
CA ARG A 65 2.82 5.02 21.53
C ARG A 65 2.68 4.91 20.02
N ILE A 66 2.45 3.68 19.54
CA ILE A 66 2.02 3.39 18.16
C ILE A 66 0.59 2.84 18.23
N PHE A 67 -0.32 3.49 17.52
CA PHE A 67 -1.68 2.99 17.29
C PHE A 67 -1.73 2.37 15.89
N TYR A 68 -1.79 1.04 15.81
CA TYR A 68 -1.93 0.32 14.54
C TYR A 68 -3.40 -0.03 14.31
N LEU A 69 -4.04 0.58 13.31
CA LEU A 69 -5.44 0.32 12.99
C LEU A 69 -5.57 -0.78 11.93
N ALA A 70 -5.52 -2.03 12.37
CA ALA A 70 -5.77 -3.21 11.54
C ALA A 70 -7.28 -3.54 11.48
N MET A 71 -8.11 -2.55 11.13
CA MET A 71 -9.57 -2.64 11.12
C MET A 71 -10.16 -2.03 9.85
N ALA A 72 -11.48 -2.17 9.70
CA ALA A 72 -12.18 -1.65 8.53
C ALA A 72 -12.06 -0.10 8.45
N PRO A 73 -11.81 0.48 7.26
CA PRO A 73 -11.49 1.89 7.08
C PRO A 73 -12.55 2.86 7.57
N GLU A 74 -13.83 2.47 7.56
CA GLU A 74 -14.95 3.25 8.04
C GLU A 74 -14.81 3.64 9.52
N PHE A 75 -14.01 2.91 10.29
CA PHE A 75 -13.78 3.22 11.70
C PHE A 75 -12.60 4.16 11.94
N PHE A 76 -11.72 4.41 10.95
CA PHE A 76 -10.48 5.18 11.18
C PHE A 76 -10.74 6.59 11.71
N GLY A 77 -11.69 7.32 11.12
CA GLY A 77 -12.09 8.66 11.60
C GLY A 77 -12.63 8.62 13.04
N THR A 78 -13.55 7.70 13.31
CA THR A 78 -14.14 7.51 14.65
C THR A 78 -13.09 7.20 15.71
N ILE A 79 -12.20 6.24 15.43
CA ILE A 79 -11.15 5.81 16.37
C ILE A 79 -10.19 6.95 16.63
N THR A 80 -9.66 7.59 15.58
CA THR A 80 -8.66 8.65 15.74
C THR A 80 -9.23 9.83 16.52
N SER A 81 -10.47 10.25 16.22
CA SER A 81 -11.18 11.28 16.95
C SER A 81 -11.35 10.92 18.44
N ARG A 82 -11.78 9.70 18.75
CA ARG A 82 -11.96 9.23 20.13
C ARG A 82 -10.64 9.03 20.89
N LEU A 83 -9.60 8.54 20.22
CA LEU A 83 -8.26 8.46 20.82
C LEU A 83 -7.82 9.85 21.32
N LYS A 84 -8.15 10.91 20.59
CA LYS A 84 -7.87 12.28 21.01
C LYS A 84 -8.83 12.78 22.09
N SER A 85 -10.15 12.65 21.91
CA SER A 85 -11.14 13.17 22.88
C SER A 85 -10.99 12.53 24.26
N GLU A 86 -10.69 11.24 24.30
CA GLU A 86 -10.51 10.49 25.54
C GLU A 86 -9.10 10.63 26.14
N GLY A 87 -8.20 11.33 25.44
CA GLY A 87 -6.87 11.68 25.91
C GLY A 87 -5.85 10.55 25.82
N LEU A 88 -6.05 9.55 24.96
CA LEU A 88 -5.05 8.50 24.70
C LEU A 88 -3.86 9.03 23.89
N THR A 89 -4.07 10.10 23.13
CA THR A 89 -3.01 10.81 22.38
C THR A 89 -2.25 11.83 23.21
N ALA A 90 -2.67 12.11 24.45
CA ALA A 90 -1.98 13.03 25.35
C ALA A 90 -0.87 12.26 26.08
N THR A 91 0.31 12.18 25.45
CA THR A 91 1.46 11.44 25.98
C THR A 91 2.66 12.35 26.21
N ASN A 92 3.58 11.95 27.09
CA ASN A 92 4.84 12.68 27.33
C ASN A 92 5.87 12.45 26.20
N GLY A 93 5.84 11.27 25.57
CA GLY A 93 6.68 10.89 24.44
C GLY A 93 6.05 11.20 23.07
N TRP A 94 6.49 10.48 22.04
CA TRP A 94 5.90 10.58 20.71
C TRP A 94 4.67 9.67 20.55
N LYS A 95 3.76 10.06 19.65
CA LYS A 95 2.64 9.22 19.22
C LYS A 95 2.68 9.04 17.71
N ARG A 96 2.33 7.85 17.24
CA ARG A 96 2.24 7.53 15.82
C ARG A 96 0.98 6.74 15.54
N LEU A 97 0.38 7.03 14.40
CA LEU A 97 -0.76 6.32 13.86
C LEU A 97 -0.31 5.54 12.62
N VAL A 98 -0.53 4.23 12.62
CA VAL A 98 -0.34 3.37 11.45
C VAL A 98 -1.69 2.94 10.94
N ILE A 99 -1.96 3.19 9.66
CA ILE A 99 -3.23 2.87 9.01
C ILE A 99 -2.98 2.06 7.74
N GLU A 100 -3.86 1.09 7.50
CA GLU A 100 -3.85 0.22 6.33
C GLU A 100 -4.76 0.76 5.22
N LYS A 101 -4.59 0.23 4.01
CA LYS A 101 -5.47 0.51 2.87
C LYS A 101 -6.86 -0.15 3.07
N PRO A 102 -7.93 0.37 2.45
CA PRO A 102 -8.00 1.53 1.54
C PRO A 102 -8.09 2.91 2.24
N PHE A 103 -7.59 3.95 1.55
CA PHE A 103 -7.62 5.35 1.99
C PHE A 103 -8.70 6.14 1.24
N GLY A 104 -9.96 5.88 1.60
CA GLY A 104 -11.09 6.31 0.77
C GLY A 104 -11.26 5.44 -0.48
N HIS A 105 -12.32 5.71 -1.24
CA HIS A 105 -12.66 5.02 -2.48
C HIS A 105 -12.64 5.94 -3.71
N ASP A 106 -12.49 7.24 -3.47
CA ASP A 106 -12.33 8.31 -4.43
C ASP A 106 -11.60 9.50 -3.78
N LEU A 107 -11.42 10.58 -4.53
CA LEU A 107 -10.74 11.78 -4.04
C LEU A 107 -11.45 12.41 -2.84
N GLN A 108 -12.77 12.54 -2.90
CA GLN A 108 -13.55 13.24 -1.88
C GLN A 108 -13.51 12.49 -0.53
N SER A 109 -13.76 11.18 -0.56
CA SER A 109 -13.70 10.33 0.62
C SER A 109 -12.28 10.25 1.19
N ALA A 110 -11.24 10.24 0.35
CA ALA A 110 -9.86 10.28 0.81
C ALA A 110 -9.51 11.61 1.49
N GLN A 111 -9.98 12.74 0.96
CA GLN A 111 -9.79 14.06 1.56
C GLN A 111 -10.50 14.16 2.91
N GLN A 112 -11.76 13.73 2.99
CA GLN A 112 -12.52 13.72 4.24
C GLN A 112 -11.82 12.86 5.30
N LEU A 113 -11.47 11.61 4.97
CA LEU A 113 -10.78 10.73 5.90
C LEU A 113 -9.44 11.33 6.37
N ASN A 114 -8.71 11.95 5.45
CA ASN A 114 -7.46 12.62 5.77
C ASN A 114 -7.69 13.79 6.74
N GLU A 115 -8.70 14.63 6.52
CA GLU A 115 -9.05 15.73 7.42
C GLU A 115 -9.44 15.24 8.82
N GLU A 116 -10.25 14.18 8.91
CA GLU A 116 -10.67 13.58 10.18
C GLU A 116 -9.45 13.08 10.98
N ILE A 117 -8.55 12.34 10.34
CA ILE A 117 -7.32 11.85 10.98
C ILE A 117 -6.42 13.02 11.41
N ARG A 118 -6.32 14.05 10.57
CA ARG A 118 -5.50 15.25 10.79
C ARG A 118 -5.98 16.13 11.94
N GLN A 119 -7.23 15.97 12.37
CA GLN A 119 -7.69 16.59 13.62
C GLN A 119 -7.02 15.95 14.84
N SER A 120 -6.56 14.70 14.74
CA SER A 120 -6.06 13.90 15.86
C SER A 120 -4.54 13.72 15.87
N PHE A 121 -3.93 13.63 14.68
CA PHE A 121 -2.50 13.43 14.47
C PHE A 121 -1.93 14.42 13.46
N SER A 122 -0.70 14.89 13.63
CA SER A 122 0.00 15.71 12.63
C SER A 122 0.63 14.84 11.52
N GLU A 123 1.04 15.42 10.39
CA GLU A 123 1.50 14.61 9.22
C GLU A 123 2.63 13.64 9.56
N ASN A 124 3.60 14.11 10.33
CA ASN A 124 4.79 13.38 10.75
C ASN A 124 4.48 12.28 11.77
N GLU A 125 3.26 12.25 12.31
CA GLU A 125 2.78 11.20 13.20
C GLU A 125 2.01 10.11 12.43
N ILE A 126 1.65 10.32 11.16
CA ILE A 126 0.78 9.42 10.39
C ILE A 126 1.60 8.59 9.40
N TYR A 127 1.49 7.27 9.52
CA TYR A 127 2.16 6.27 8.70
C TYR A 127 1.09 5.50 7.90
N ARG A 128 0.93 5.89 6.64
CA ARG A 128 0.00 5.24 5.70
C ARG A 128 0.72 4.07 5.04
N ILE A 129 0.26 2.86 5.28
CA ILE A 129 0.92 1.66 4.78
C ILE A 129 0.64 1.45 3.29
N ASP A 130 1.74 1.39 2.54
CA ASP A 130 1.79 0.70 1.26
C ASP A 130 2.92 -0.33 1.37
N HIS A 131 2.55 -1.59 1.55
CA HIS A 131 3.51 -2.67 1.80
C HIS A 131 4.48 -2.91 0.62
N TYR A 132 4.19 -2.42 -0.60
CA TYR A 132 5.14 -2.51 -1.71
C TYR A 132 6.40 -1.67 -1.46
N LEU A 133 6.27 -0.54 -0.75
CA LEU A 133 7.41 0.29 -0.36
C LEU A 133 8.34 -0.40 0.65
N GLY A 134 7.85 -1.45 1.33
CA GLY A 134 8.64 -2.30 2.21
C GLY A 134 9.43 -3.40 1.49
N LYS A 135 9.21 -3.61 0.18
CA LYS A 135 9.90 -4.66 -0.57
C LYS A 135 11.33 -4.22 -0.89
N GLU A 136 12.30 -5.09 -0.62
CA GLU A 136 13.73 -4.84 -0.81
C GLU A 136 14.06 -4.30 -2.22
N MET A 137 13.56 -4.96 -3.27
CA MET A 137 13.82 -4.52 -4.65
C MET A 137 13.16 -3.18 -5.02
N VAL A 138 12.08 -2.79 -4.34
CA VAL A 138 11.46 -1.47 -4.52
C VAL A 138 12.31 -0.39 -3.86
N GLN A 139 12.84 -0.65 -2.66
CA GLN A 139 13.78 0.25 -1.98
C GLN A 139 15.08 0.40 -2.77
N ASN A 140 15.52 -0.65 -3.45
CA ASN A 140 16.73 -0.64 -4.25
C ASN A 140 16.65 0.24 -5.52
N ILE A 141 15.46 0.71 -5.92
CA ILE A 141 15.29 1.61 -7.08
C ILE A 141 16.12 2.88 -6.89
N GLU A 142 16.10 3.48 -5.70
CA GLU A 142 16.84 4.72 -5.43
C GLU A 142 18.35 4.51 -5.49
N VAL A 143 18.83 3.39 -4.93
CA VAL A 143 20.26 3.00 -4.97
C VAL A 143 20.71 2.77 -6.40
N ILE A 144 19.95 2.01 -7.19
CA ILE A 144 20.26 1.76 -8.60
C ILE A 144 20.35 3.08 -9.38
N ARG A 145 19.39 3.99 -9.18
CA ARG A 145 19.31 5.25 -9.95
C ARG A 145 20.35 6.27 -9.54
N PHE A 146 20.55 6.48 -8.24
CA PHE A 146 21.28 7.65 -7.72
C PHE A 146 22.66 7.33 -7.16
N SER A 147 22.97 6.06 -6.88
CA SER A 147 24.30 5.65 -6.40
C SER A 147 25.21 5.12 -7.51
N ASN A 148 24.74 5.11 -8.76
CA ASN A 148 25.47 4.56 -9.90
C ASN A 148 25.64 5.60 -11.01
N ALA A 149 26.89 6.01 -11.26
CA ALA A 149 27.23 7.01 -12.27
C ALA A 149 26.86 6.62 -13.71
N ILE A 150 26.66 5.31 -13.97
CA ILE A 150 26.25 4.80 -15.28
C ILE A 150 24.76 5.05 -15.53
N PHE A 151 23.91 4.92 -14.51
CA PHE A 151 22.46 4.93 -14.71
C PHE A 151 21.85 6.33 -14.76
N GLU A 152 22.27 7.26 -13.89
CA GLU A 152 21.66 8.60 -13.82
C GLU A 152 21.66 9.33 -15.18
N PRO A 153 22.78 9.39 -15.95
CA PRO A 153 22.81 10.11 -17.22
C PRO A 153 21.93 9.48 -18.30
N LEU A 154 21.65 8.18 -18.18
CA LEU A 154 20.80 7.41 -19.09
C LEU A 154 19.32 7.46 -18.68
N TRP A 155 18.99 7.97 -17.50
CA TRP A 155 17.66 7.88 -16.91
C TRP A 155 16.73 9.03 -17.35
N ASN A 156 16.55 9.22 -18.65
CA ASN A 156 15.73 10.31 -19.20
C ASN A 156 15.22 9.99 -20.62
N ASN A 157 14.35 10.86 -21.14
CA ASN A 157 13.73 10.76 -22.46
C ASN A 157 14.67 10.75 -23.66
N ARG A 158 15.97 11.05 -23.52
CA ARG A 158 16.92 10.93 -24.62
C ARG A 158 17.27 9.47 -24.88
N PHE A 159 17.42 8.68 -23.81
CA PHE A 159 17.90 7.31 -23.88
C PHE A 159 16.80 6.27 -23.62
N ILE A 160 15.81 6.58 -22.77
CA ILE A 160 14.72 5.66 -22.47
C ILE A 160 13.62 5.80 -23.52
N SER A 161 13.20 4.66 -24.07
CA SER A 161 12.05 4.52 -24.97
C SER A 161 10.75 4.42 -24.18
N ASN A 162 10.70 3.52 -23.19
CA ASN A 162 9.54 3.34 -22.32
C ASN A 162 9.92 2.62 -21.01
N ILE A 163 9.04 2.72 -20.02
CA ILE A 163 9.12 1.98 -18.76
C ILE A 163 7.88 1.10 -18.62
N GLN A 164 8.04 -0.14 -18.20
CA GLN A 164 6.95 -1.09 -18.00
C GLN A 164 6.96 -1.63 -16.59
N ILE A 165 5.82 -1.56 -15.90
CA ILE A 165 5.64 -2.05 -14.54
C ILE A 165 4.55 -3.11 -14.57
N THR A 166 4.90 -4.34 -14.21
CA THR A 166 3.98 -5.48 -14.17
C THR A 166 3.83 -5.95 -12.73
N SER A 167 2.59 -6.14 -12.26
CA SER A 167 2.29 -6.92 -11.07
C SER A 167 1.22 -7.95 -11.41
N SER A 168 1.62 -9.20 -11.58
CA SER A 168 0.75 -10.29 -12.00
C SER A 168 0.54 -11.30 -10.87
N GLU A 169 -0.68 -11.79 -10.74
CA GLU A 169 -1.06 -12.84 -9.80
C GLU A 169 -1.68 -14.02 -10.52
N THR A 170 -1.32 -15.24 -10.14
CA THR A 170 -1.94 -16.47 -10.63
C THR A 170 -3.26 -16.80 -9.91
N LEU A 171 -3.41 -16.30 -8.69
CA LEU A 171 -4.60 -16.48 -7.87
C LEU A 171 -5.79 -15.70 -8.43
N GLY A 172 -6.99 -16.18 -8.14
CA GLY A 172 -8.23 -15.48 -8.44
C GLY A 172 -8.58 -14.47 -7.34
N VAL A 173 -9.87 -14.16 -7.24
CA VAL A 173 -10.40 -13.33 -6.15
C VAL A 173 -10.50 -14.11 -4.82
N GLU A 174 -10.57 -15.44 -4.89
CA GLU A 174 -10.66 -16.35 -3.74
C GLU A 174 -11.82 -15.91 -2.81
N ASP A 175 -11.64 -15.95 -1.48
CA ASP A 175 -12.68 -15.59 -0.52
C ASP A 175 -12.97 -14.07 -0.43
N ARG A 176 -12.27 -13.25 -1.22
CA ARG A 176 -12.37 -11.78 -1.16
C ARG A 176 -13.38 -11.19 -2.15
N GLY A 177 -14.22 -12.02 -2.78
CA GLY A 177 -15.21 -11.62 -3.80
C GLY A 177 -15.97 -10.34 -3.44
N ARG A 178 -16.62 -10.31 -2.27
CA ARG A 178 -17.43 -9.17 -1.81
C ARG A 178 -16.66 -7.85 -1.78
N TYR A 179 -15.44 -7.86 -1.27
CA TYR A 179 -14.59 -6.67 -1.18
C TYR A 179 -14.03 -6.28 -2.55
N TYR A 180 -13.55 -7.28 -3.30
CA TYR A 180 -12.90 -7.04 -4.58
C TYR A 180 -13.88 -6.49 -5.62
N ASP A 181 -15.15 -6.91 -5.57
CA ASP A 181 -16.18 -6.48 -6.52
C ASP A 181 -16.50 -4.98 -6.45
N HIS A 182 -16.15 -4.32 -5.35
CA HIS A 182 -16.29 -2.86 -5.19
C HIS A 182 -14.98 -2.10 -5.48
N SER A 183 -13.84 -2.77 -5.42
CA SER A 183 -12.52 -2.14 -5.58
C SER A 183 -11.94 -2.30 -6.98
N GLY A 184 -11.95 -3.53 -7.51
CA GLY A 184 -11.31 -3.87 -8.78
C GLY A 184 -9.79 -3.72 -8.76
N ALA A 185 -9.15 -4.18 -9.84
CA ALA A 185 -7.69 -4.08 -9.96
C ALA A 185 -7.19 -2.62 -9.98
N LEU A 186 -8.03 -1.66 -10.41
CA LEU A 186 -7.66 -0.24 -10.46
C LEU A 186 -7.45 0.34 -9.06
N ARG A 187 -8.36 0.11 -8.11
CA ARG A 187 -8.20 0.62 -6.74
C ARG A 187 -7.31 -0.28 -5.90
N ASP A 188 -7.37 -1.60 -6.08
CA ASP A 188 -6.62 -2.53 -5.23
C ASP A 188 -5.11 -2.47 -5.50
N MET A 189 -4.70 -2.21 -6.74
CA MET A 189 -3.30 -2.31 -7.19
C MET A 189 -2.77 -1.07 -7.91
N VAL A 190 -3.54 -0.45 -8.82
CA VAL A 190 -3.04 0.67 -9.63
C VAL A 190 -2.88 1.94 -8.78
N GLN A 191 -3.95 2.36 -8.11
CA GLN A 191 -4.03 3.62 -7.36
C GLN A 191 -2.96 3.74 -6.26
N ASN A 192 -2.53 2.61 -5.69
CA ASN A 192 -1.54 2.54 -4.61
C ASN A 192 -0.17 2.08 -5.13
N HIS A 193 0.08 0.78 -5.14
CA HIS A 193 1.36 0.11 -5.37
C HIS A 193 2.01 0.55 -6.68
N MET A 194 1.23 0.59 -7.78
CA MET A 194 1.79 0.96 -9.08
C MET A 194 2.14 2.42 -9.16
N LEU A 195 1.27 3.33 -8.70
CA LEU A 195 1.59 4.75 -8.69
C LEU A 195 2.77 5.08 -7.77
N GLN A 196 2.95 4.34 -6.66
CA GLN A 196 4.15 4.45 -5.82
C GLN A 196 5.42 4.05 -6.57
N MET A 197 5.39 2.92 -7.31
CA MET A 197 6.52 2.49 -8.14
C MET A 197 6.80 3.48 -9.29
N VAL A 198 5.77 4.00 -9.95
CA VAL A 198 5.90 5.06 -10.97
C VAL A 198 6.60 6.29 -10.38
N ALA A 199 6.15 6.75 -9.20
CA ALA A 199 6.76 7.90 -8.53
C ALA A 199 8.25 7.66 -8.24
N LEU A 200 8.63 6.50 -7.70
CA LEU A 200 10.04 6.16 -7.42
C LEU A 200 10.89 6.05 -8.68
N LEU A 201 10.34 5.56 -9.78
CA LEU A 201 11.06 5.42 -11.06
C LEU A 201 11.24 6.76 -11.77
N ALA A 202 10.28 7.67 -11.62
CA ALA A 202 10.23 8.91 -12.37
C ALA A 202 10.73 10.15 -11.60
N MET A 203 10.87 10.07 -10.27
CA MET A 203 11.27 11.22 -9.47
C MET A 203 12.68 11.71 -9.79
N GLU A 204 12.94 13.01 -9.63
CA GLU A 204 14.29 13.55 -9.72
C GLU A 204 15.16 13.06 -8.54
N PRO A 205 16.50 13.14 -8.65
CA PRO A 205 17.38 12.93 -7.50
C PRO A 205 17.00 13.89 -6.36
N PRO A 206 16.69 13.39 -5.16
CA PRO A 206 16.39 14.27 -4.03
C PRO A 206 17.67 14.98 -3.56
N ILE A 207 17.51 16.18 -2.98
CA ILE A 207 18.66 16.96 -2.46
C ILE A 207 19.37 16.20 -1.34
N LYS A 208 18.60 15.51 -0.50
CA LYS A 208 19.08 14.65 0.59
C LYS A 208 18.18 13.42 0.70
N LEU A 209 18.68 12.36 1.32
CA LEU A 209 17.90 11.16 1.63
C LEU A 209 17.08 11.35 2.92
N THR A 210 16.35 12.47 3.03
CA THR A 210 15.37 12.70 4.10
C THR A 210 13.97 12.34 3.62
N THR A 211 13.07 12.03 4.55
CA THR A 211 11.68 11.69 4.24
C THR A 211 10.98 12.78 3.42
N ASP A 212 11.20 14.05 3.76
CA ASP A 212 10.55 15.18 3.09
C ASP A 212 11.10 15.41 1.69
N ASP A 213 12.41 15.35 1.51
CA ASP A 213 13.05 15.54 0.21
C ASP A 213 12.61 14.45 -0.78
N ILE A 214 12.62 13.18 -0.36
CA ILE A 214 12.14 12.06 -1.20
C ILE A 214 10.66 12.21 -1.52
N ARG A 215 9.84 12.53 -0.51
CA ARG A 215 8.39 12.72 -0.69
C ARG A 215 8.09 13.86 -1.68
N ASN A 216 8.83 14.96 -1.61
CA ASN A 216 8.65 16.10 -2.49
C ASN A 216 8.91 15.72 -3.96
N GLU A 217 9.97 14.96 -4.25
CA GLU A 217 10.26 14.52 -5.62
C GLU A 217 9.21 13.53 -6.14
N LYS A 218 8.70 12.63 -5.28
CA LYS A 218 7.57 11.76 -5.63
C LYS A 218 6.29 12.55 -5.95
N ILE A 219 5.97 13.57 -5.15
CA ILE A 219 4.79 14.42 -5.36
C ILE A 219 4.91 15.20 -6.67
N LYS A 220 6.10 15.70 -7.03
CA LYS A 220 6.30 16.39 -8.32
C LYS A 220 5.96 15.49 -9.51
N VAL A 221 6.34 14.22 -9.46
CA VAL A 221 5.95 13.25 -10.50
C VAL A 221 4.44 13.11 -10.57
N LEU A 222 3.77 12.85 -9.43
CA LEU A 222 2.34 12.62 -9.41
C LEU A 222 1.55 13.85 -9.91
N ARG A 223 2.02 15.06 -9.61
CA ARG A 223 1.45 16.32 -10.15
C ARG A 223 1.70 16.50 -11.65
N ALA A 224 2.77 15.91 -12.17
CA ALA A 224 3.11 15.94 -13.59
C ALA A 224 2.48 14.79 -14.38
N LEU A 225 1.76 13.86 -13.74
CA LEU A 225 0.97 12.86 -14.47
C LEU A 225 -0.09 13.58 -15.30
N ARG A 226 -0.12 13.27 -16.60
CA ARG A 226 -1.09 13.85 -17.52
C ARG A 226 -2.50 13.43 -17.10
N PRO A 227 -3.41 14.38 -16.80
CA PRO A 227 -4.81 14.07 -16.60
C PRO A 227 -5.41 13.47 -17.88
N ILE A 228 -6.24 12.44 -17.73
CA ILE A 228 -6.92 11.79 -18.84
C ILE A 228 -8.40 12.14 -18.75
N SER A 229 -8.95 12.73 -19.81
CA SER A 229 -10.39 13.01 -19.90
C SER A 229 -11.19 11.73 -20.11
N HIS A 230 -12.50 11.75 -19.82
CA HIS A 230 -13.34 10.56 -19.97
C HIS A 230 -13.35 10.01 -21.39
N GLU A 231 -13.31 10.90 -22.38
CA GLU A 231 -13.34 10.59 -23.81
C GLU A 231 -12.03 9.97 -24.32
N GLU A 232 -10.93 10.20 -23.59
CA GLU A 232 -9.60 9.70 -23.97
C GLU A 232 -9.23 8.40 -23.25
N VAL A 233 -9.98 7.97 -22.23
CA VAL A 233 -9.64 6.80 -21.40
C VAL A 233 -9.34 5.57 -22.26
N ASP A 234 -10.16 5.30 -23.28
CA ASP A 234 -10.04 4.14 -24.16
C ASP A 234 -8.74 4.13 -24.99
N GLN A 235 -8.08 5.28 -25.15
CA GLN A 235 -6.80 5.40 -25.85
C GLN A 235 -5.60 5.07 -24.94
N TYR A 236 -5.78 5.15 -23.62
CA TYR A 236 -4.69 5.01 -22.65
C TYR A 236 -4.85 3.78 -21.76
N PHE A 237 -6.06 3.29 -21.53
CA PHE A 237 -6.33 2.21 -20.58
C PHE A 237 -7.14 1.08 -21.21
N VAL A 238 -6.83 -0.13 -20.76
CA VAL A 238 -7.56 -1.35 -21.08
C VAL A 238 -7.94 -2.02 -19.76
N ARG A 239 -9.21 -2.42 -19.65
CA ARG A 239 -9.75 -3.20 -18.54
C ARG A 239 -10.12 -4.59 -19.03
N GLY A 240 -9.95 -5.59 -18.17
CA GLY A 240 -10.33 -6.96 -18.44
C GLY A 240 -10.93 -7.64 -17.22
N GLN A 241 -11.71 -8.70 -17.45
CA GLN A 241 -12.26 -9.57 -16.42
C GLN A 241 -11.95 -11.02 -16.82
N TYR A 242 -11.38 -11.81 -15.91
CA TYR A 242 -10.98 -13.17 -16.26
C TYR A 242 -12.21 -14.07 -16.50
N GLY A 243 -12.14 -14.84 -17.58
CA GLY A 243 -13.11 -15.89 -17.90
C GLY A 243 -12.73 -17.24 -17.31
N ARG A 244 -13.48 -18.27 -17.69
CA ARG A 244 -13.10 -19.67 -17.40
C ARG A 244 -11.78 -20.00 -18.09
N GLY A 245 -10.96 -20.83 -17.45
CA GLY A 245 -9.67 -21.21 -18.01
C GLY A 245 -9.01 -22.34 -17.23
N ILE A 246 -7.73 -22.56 -17.52
CA ILE A 246 -6.90 -23.56 -16.84
C ILE A 246 -5.68 -22.86 -16.26
N VAL A 247 -5.46 -22.99 -14.95
CA VAL A 247 -4.28 -22.48 -14.25
C VAL A 247 -3.59 -23.65 -13.55
N ASN A 248 -2.31 -23.87 -13.84
CA ASN A 248 -1.53 -25.00 -13.32
C ASN A 248 -2.22 -26.36 -13.51
N GLY A 249 -2.86 -26.56 -14.67
CA GLY A 249 -3.57 -27.80 -15.02
C GLY A 249 -4.93 -28.00 -14.34
N LYS A 250 -5.41 -27.02 -13.54
CA LYS A 250 -6.73 -27.06 -12.90
C LYS A 250 -7.69 -26.11 -13.60
N GLU A 251 -8.91 -26.57 -13.86
CA GLU A 251 -10.00 -25.70 -14.32
C GLU A 251 -10.31 -24.66 -13.25
N VAL A 252 -10.48 -23.41 -13.68
CA VAL A 252 -10.89 -22.29 -12.83
C VAL A 252 -12.13 -21.64 -13.43
N VAL A 253 -13.03 -21.21 -12.54
CA VAL A 253 -14.28 -20.55 -12.91
C VAL A 253 -14.02 -19.13 -13.41
N SER A 254 -15.00 -18.55 -14.11
CA SER A 254 -14.95 -17.13 -14.46
C SER A 254 -15.22 -16.25 -13.24
N TYR A 255 -14.83 -14.98 -13.28
CA TYR A 255 -14.96 -14.07 -12.15
C TYR A 255 -16.41 -13.96 -11.61
N ARG A 256 -17.41 -13.89 -12.50
CA ARG A 256 -18.84 -13.81 -12.15
C ARG A 256 -19.42 -15.08 -11.53
N GLU A 257 -18.68 -16.17 -11.58
CA GLU A 257 -19.04 -17.47 -10.98
C GLU A 257 -18.32 -17.70 -9.64
N GLU A 258 -17.45 -16.78 -9.23
CA GLU A 258 -16.76 -16.85 -7.94
C GLU A 258 -17.73 -16.56 -6.80
N ASN A 259 -17.42 -17.10 -5.61
CA ASN A 259 -18.23 -16.89 -4.43
C ASN A 259 -18.29 -15.41 -4.04
N ASN A 260 -19.48 -14.92 -3.69
CA ASN A 260 -19.71 -13.54 -3.26
C ASN A 260 -19.38 -12.46 -4.31
N VAL A 261 -19.50 -12.78 -5.60
CA VAL A 261 -19.41 -11.82 -6.72
C VAL A 261 -20.78 -11.68 -7.37
N ASP A 262 -21.15 -10.46 -7.79
CA ASP A 262 -22.39 -10.27 -8.57
C ASP A 262 -22.27 -10.99 -9.93
N PRO A 263 -23.20 -11.89 -10.29
CA PRO A 263 -23.23 -12.55 -11.60
C PRO A 263 -23.25 -11.59 -12.80
N ASN A 264 -23.64 -10.32 -12.60
CA ASN A 264 -23.63 -9.25 -13.60
C ASN A 264 -22.49 -8.24 -13.44
N SER A 265 -21.53 -8.50 -12.53
CA SER A 265 -20.45 -7.57 -12.20
C SER A 265 -19.67 -7.11 -13.44
N ASN A 266 -19.41 -5.81 -13.50
CA ASN A 266 -18.53 -5.18 -14.49
C ASN A 266 -17.16 -4.79 -13.89
N THR A 267 -16.80 -5.39 -12.76
CA THR A 267 -15.55 -5.09 -12.05
C THR A 267 -14.36 -5.72 -12.76
N GLU A 268 -13.31 -4.94 -12.96
CA GLU A 268 -12.12 -5.38 -13.66
C GLU A 268 -11.20 -6.18 -12.74
N THR A 269 -10.74 -7.32 -13.24
CA THR A 269 -9.72 -8.16 -12.60
C THR A 269 -8.34 -7.99 -13.25
N PHE A 270 -8.28 -7.19 -14.32
CA PHE A 270 -7.07 -6.82 -15.04
C PHE A 270 -7.17 -5.36 -15.48
N VAL A 271 -6.05 -4.63 -15.37
CA VAL A 271 -5.88 -3.27 -15.90
C VAL A 271 -4.52 -3.21 -16.58
N ALA A 272 -4.48 -2.65 -17.79
CA ALA A 272 -3.27 -2.13 -18.40
C ALA A 272 -3.47 -0.63 -18.71
N GLY A 273 -2.42 0.17 -18.54
CA GLY A 273 -2.49 1.62 -18.72
C GLY A 273 -1.21 2.19 -19.29
N LYS A 274 -1.33 3.24 -20.10
CA LYS A 274 -0.25 4.08 -20.58
C LYS A 274 -0.32 5.42 -19.84
N LEU A 275 0.64 5.66 -18.96
CA LEU A 275 0.79 6.92 -18.23
C LEU A 275 1.79 7.82 -18.95
N MET A 276 1.48 9.11 -19.02
CA MET A 276 2.37 10.15 -19.52
C MET A 276 2.73 11.09 -18.38
N ILE A 277 4.00 11.48 -18.29
CA ILE A 277 4.51 12.42 -17.27
C ILE A 277 5.00 13.67 -18.00
N ASP A 278 4.29 14.77 -17.81
CA ASP A 278 4.51 16.04 -18.50
C ASP A 278 5.56 16.88 -17.75
N ASN A 279 6.83 16.44 -17.83
CA ASN A 279 7.98 17.20 -17.36
C ASN A 279 9.18 17.05 -18.33
N PHE A 280 10.25 17.81 -18.10
CA PHE A 280 11.40 17.82 -19.00
C PHE A 280 12.10 16.46 -19.14
N ARG A 281 12.22 15.69 -18.05
CA ARG A 281 12.91 14.39 -18.04
C ARG A 281 12.13 13.32 -18.80
N TRP A 282 10.80 13.34 -18.72
CA TRP A 282 9.93 12.26 -19.23
C TRP A 282 9.06 12.64 -20.41
N ALA A 283 9.17 13.86 -20.94
CA ALA A 283 8.43 14.29 -22.12
C ALA A 283 8.51 13.25 -23.25
N GLY A 284 7.35 12.76 -23.69
CA GLY A 284 7.22 11.79 -24.77
C GLY A 284 7.49 10.33 -24.40
N VAL A 285 7.94 10.02 -23.17
CA VAL A 285 8.22 8.64 -22.72
C VAL A 285 6.98 8.05 -22.03
N PRO A 286 6.38 6.98 -22.58
CA PRO A 286 5.28 6.31 -21.92
C PRO A 286 5.74 5.40 -20.78
N PHE A 287 4.97 5.42 -19.70
CA PHE A 287 5.03 4.46 -18.61
C PHE A 287 3.86 3.49 -18.74
N TYR A 288 4.14 2.26 -19.13
CA TYR A 288 3.14 1.21 -19.19
C TYR A 288 3.01 0.51 -17.85
N ILE A 289 1.80 0.44 -17.32
CA ILE A 289 1.47 -0.33 -16.12
C ILE A 289 0.54 -1.47 -16.50
N ARG A 290 0.68 -2.64 -15.87
CA ARG A 290 -0.29 -3.73 -16.01
C ARG A 290 -0.36 -4.63 -14.79
N THR A 291 -1.58 -4.85 -14.32
CA THR A 291 -1.86 -5.69 -13.16
C THR A 291 -3.05 -6.58 -13.42
N GLY A 292 -3.06 -7.77 -12.84
CA GLY A 292 -4.24 -8.60 -12.88
C GLY A 292 -4.12 -9.92 -12.14
N LYS A 293 -5.29 -10.53 -11.95
CA LYS A 293 -5.50 -11.85 -11.38
C LYS A 293 -5.66 -12.90 -12.47
N ARG A 294 -5.46 -14.18 -12.12
CA ARG A 294 -5.47 -15.32 -13.07
C ARG A 294 -4.52 -15.11 -14.27
N MET A 295 -3.39 -14.47 -14.05
CA MET A 295 -2.33 -14.32 -15.06
C MET A 295 -1.42 -15.56 -15.10
N THR A 296 -0.62 -15.69 -16.16
CA THR A 296 0.25 -16.86 -16.42
C THR A 296 1.24 -17.15 -15.29
N GLU A 297 1.81 -16.11 -14.68
CA GLU A 297 2.80 -16.23 -13.61
C GLU A 297 2.62 -15.16 -12.53
N LYS A 298 3.08 -15.46 -11.31
CA LYS A 298 3.13 -14.49 -10.22
C LYS A 298 4.44 -13.71 -10.31
N SER A 299 4.36 -12.42 -10.62
CA SER A 299 5.55 -11.60 -10.89
C SER A 299 5.33 -10.15 -10.49
N THR A 300 6.35 -9.51 -9.94
CA THR A 300 6.43 -8.05 -9.85
C THR A 300 7.71 -7.63 -10.54
N LYS A 301 7.59 -6.96 -11.69
CA LYS A 301 8.71 -6.71 -12.60
C LYS A 301 8.66 -5.29 -13.14
N ILE A 302 9.81 -4.64 -13.15
CA ILE A 302 10.04 -3.35 -13.81
C ILE A 302 10.99 -3.59 -14.99
N VAL A 303 10.63 -3.09 -16.17
CA VAL A 303 11.46 -3.12 -17.38
C VAL A 303 11.69 -1.69 -17.83
N VAL A 304 12.96 -1.32 -17.98
CA VAL A 304 13.38 -0.03 -18.56
C VAL A 304 13.93 -0.31 -19.95
N GLN A 305 13.18 0.07 -20.98
CA GLN A 305 13.56 -0.14 -22.36
C GLN A 305 14.30 1.09 -22.88
N PHE A 306 15.56 0.91 -23.30
CA PHE A 306 16.31 1.95 -23.99
C PHE A 306 15.91 2.05 -25.47
N LYS A 307 16.11 3.23 -26.05
CA LYS A 307 15.96 3.45 -27.50
C LYS A 307 17.05 2.70 -28.26
N ASP A 308 16.73 2.37 -29.50
CA ASP A 308 17.72 1.83 -30.42
C ASP A 308 18.84 2.85 -30.67
N VAL A 309 20.04 2.34 -30.88
CA VAL A 309 21.17 3.17 -31.31
C VAL A 309 20.87 3.70 -32.72
N PRO A 310 21.08 5.01 -32.99
CA PRO A 310 20.67 5.64 -34.25
C PRO A 310 21.20 4.96 -35.52
N MET A 311 22.35 4.27 -35.40
CA MET A 311 22.93 3.47 -36.48
C MET A 311 23.45 2.18 -35.85
N ASN A 312 22.83 1.06 -36.22
CA ASN A 312 23.33 -0.25 -35.84
C ASN A 312 24.40 -0.68 -36.85
N LEU A 313 25.65 -0.77 -36.41
CA LEU A 313 26.78 -1.20 -37.23
C LEU A 313 26.88 -2.74 -37.34
N TYR A 314 25.99 -3.49 -36.68
CA TYR A 314 25.96 -4.95 -36.62
C TYR A 314 24.57 -5.51 -36.96
#